data_AF-A0A3A6DWJ9-F1
#
_entry.id   AF-A0A3A6DWJ9-F1
#
_cell.length_a   1.000
_cell.length_b   1.000
_cell.length_c   1.000
_cell.angle_alpha   90.00
_cell.angle_beta   90.00
_cell.angle_gamma   90.00
#
_symmetry.space_group_name_H-M   'P 1'
#
loop_
_entity.id
_entity.type
_entity.pdbx_description
1 polymer ?
#
loop_
_entity_poly.entity_id
_entity_poly.type
_entity_poly.pdbx_seq_one_letter_code
_entity_poly.pdbx_strand_id
1 'polypeptide(L)'
;MYKIESSPQNIAAFIASAPYDQDYALIDLNDECVLTTMGKYADLIPDEGFRKDILKYLIPMQMGEAEIPKVKYKDVKKERSSDDWYRY
;
A
#
# COMPACT_ATOMS: atom_id res chain seq x y z
N MET A 1 -10.08 -6.51 -3.26
CA MET A 1 -9.32 -5.26 -3.07
C MET A 1 -9.04 -5.10 -1.59
N TYR A 2 -7.78 -4.92 -1.20
CA TYR A 2 -7.39 -4.62 0.18
C TYR A 2 -7.27 -3.12 0.34
N LYS A 3 -7.54 -2.62 1.54
CA LYS A 3 -7.30 -1.22 1.91
C LYS A 3 -6.30 -1.20 3.04
N ILE A 4 -5.30 -0.33 2.97
CA ILE A 4 -4.31 -0.14 4.03
C ILE A 4 -4.43 1.27 4.62
N GLU A 5 -3.85 1.47 5.81
CA GLU A 5 -3.64 2.80 6.35
C GLU A 5 -2.65 3.58 5.45
N SER A 6 -2.99 4.83 5.13
CA SER A 6 -2.25 5.68 4.19
C SER A 6 -1.08 6.44 4.82
N SER A 7 -0.69 6.11 6.06
CA SER A 7 0.46 6.75 6.69
C SER A 7 1.75 6.31 5.98
N PRO A 8 2.74 7.23 5.79
CA PRO A 8 3.99 6.89 5.12
C PRO A 8 4.71 5.69 5.75
N GLN A 9 4.69 5.58 7.09
CA GLN A 9 5.28 4.46 7.80
C GLN A 9 4.59 3.11 7.48
N ASN A 10 3.25 3.10 7.41
CA ASN A 10 2.52 1.86 7.11
C ASN A 10 2.74 1.42 5.65
N ILE A 11 2.82 2.37 4.73
CA ILE A 11 3.14 2.12 3.33
C ILE A 11 4.57 1.60 3.17
N ALA A 12 5.54 2.23 3.85
CA ALA A 12 6.91 1.72 3.89
C ALA A 12 6.98 0.27 4.43
N ALA A 13 6.23 -0.03 5.49
CA ALA A 13 6.14 -1.38 6.03
C ALA A 13 5.51 -2.38 5.04
N PHE A 14 4.49 -1.97 4.29
CA PHE A 14 3.91 -2.77 3.21
C PHE A 14 4.95 -3.10 2.15
N ILE A 15 5.67 -2.10 1.65
CA ILE A 15 6.73 -2.28 0.63
C ILE A 15 7.85 -3.20 1.17
N ALA A 16 8.34 -2.97 2.38
CA ALA A 16 9.43 -3.75 2.97
C ALA A 16 9.06 -5.22 3.27
N SER A 17 7.76 -5.49 3.47
CA SER A 17 7.23 -6.84 3.73
C SER A 17 6.73 -7.56 2.47
N ALA A 18 6.69 -6.89 1.32
CA ALA A 18 6.26 -7.48 0.06
C ALA A 18 7.10 -8.71 -0.33
N PRO A 19 6.51 -9.76 -0.93
CA PRO A 19 7.27 -10.81 -1.61
C PRO A 19 8.16 -10.22 -2.72
N TYR A 20 9.34 -10.78 -2.93
CA TYR A 20 10.26 -10.29 -3.97
C TYR A 20 9.75 -10.56 -5.39
N ASP A 21 8.86 -11.54 -5.56
CA ASP A 21 8.31 -12.01 -6.83
C ASP A 21 6.92 -11.43 -7.13
N GLN A 22 6.47 -10.43 -6.38
CA GLN A 22 5.16 -9.78 -6.57
C GLN A 22 5.28 -8.27 -6.66
N ASP A 23 4.61 -7.72 -7.67
CA ASP A 23 4.49 -6.28 -7.89
C ASP A 23 3.11 -5.81 -7.46
N TYR A 24 3.06 -4.62 -6.85
CA TYR A 24 1.83 -4.03 -6.35
C TYR A 24 1.64 -2.62 -6.89
N ALA A 25 0.38 -2.25 -7.11
CA ALA A 25 -0.03 -0.87 -7.31
C ALA A 25 -0.91 -0.45 -6.14
N LEU A 26 -0.58 0.66 -5.49
CA LEU A 26 -1.45 1.31 -4.52
C LEU A 26 -2.16 2.43 -5.27
N ILE A 27 -3.49 2.39 -5.20
CA ILE A 27 -4.37 3.43 -5.73
C ILE A 27 -5.11 4.12 -4.58
N ASP A 28 -5.48 5.37 -4.79
CA ASP A 28 -6.33 6.11 -3.87
C ASP A 28 -7.82 5.75 -4.05
N LEU A 29 -8.73 6.53 -3.46
CA LEU A 29 -10.17 6.30 -3.58
C LEU A 29 -10.77 6.79 -4.90
N ASN A 30 -10.01 7.53 -5.70
CA ASN A 30 -10.38 8.02 -7.02
C ASN A 30 -9.75 7.18 -8.14
N ASP A 31 -9.23 5.99 -7.80
CA ASP A 31 -8.47 5.11 -8.69
C ASP A 31 -7.18 5.75 -9.27
N GLU A 32 -6.65 6.79 -8.62
CA GLU A 32 -5.38 7.41 -9.01
C GLU A 32 -4.20 6.62 -8.44
N CYS A 33 -3.16 6.43 -9.25
CA CYS A 33 -1.95 5.72 -8.84
C CYS A 33 -1.16 6.54 -7.82
N VAL A 34 -1.03 6.00 -6.60
CA VAL A 34 -0.24 6.59 -5.52
C VAL A 34 1.21 6.11 -5.59
N LEU A 35 1.41 4.80 -5.80
CA LEU A 35 2.73 4.22 -6.07
C LEU A 35 2.66 2.82 -6.68
N THR A 36 3.74 2.42 -7.34
CA THR A 36 3.99 1.03 -7.74
C THR A 36 5.19 0.46 -7.00
N THR A 37 5.22 -0.86 -6.87
CA THR A 37 6.37 -1.61 -6.34
C THR A 37 6.88 -2.60 -7.37
N MET A 38 8.19 -2.85 -7.35
CA MET A 38 8.80 -4.02 -7.95
C MET A 38 9.33 -4.89 -6.81
N GLY A 39 8.62 -5.97 -6.45
CA GLY A 39 8.89 -6.69 -5.21
C GLY A 39 8.91 -5.76 -3.99
N LYS A 40 10.05 -5.74 -3.29
CA LYS A 40 10.27 -4.89 -2.11
C LYS A 40 10.71 -3.46 -2.41
N TYR A 41 10.81 -3.05 -3.67
CA TYR A 41 11.32 -1.73 -4.04
C TYR A 41 10.16 -0.80 -4.41
N ALA A 42 10.25 0.46 -3.99
CA ALA A 42 9.38 1.51 -4.53
C ALA A 42 9.84 1.82 -5.96
N ASP A 43 8.99 1.54 -6.95
CA ASP A 43 9.30 1.67 -8.37
C ASP A 43 8.91 3.06 -8.90
N LEU A 44 7.63 3.42 -8.78
CA LEU A 44 7.12 4.76 -9.10
C LEU A 44 6.39 5.36 -7.89
N ILE A 45 6.75 6.59 -7.51
CA ILE A 45 5.97 7.42 -6.59
C ILE A 45 5.87 8.81 -7.23
N PRO A 46 4.70 9.21 -7.78
CA PRO A 46 4.56 10.47 -8.51
C PRO A 46 4.78 11.72 -7.65
N ASP A 47 4.33 11.69 -6.38
CA ASP A 47 4.49 12.81 -5.45
C ASP A 47 5.87 12.76 -4.77
N GLU A 48 6.72 13.75 -5.06
CA GLU A 48 8.09 13.80 -4.52
C GLU A 48 8.15 14.04 -3.00
N GLY A 49 7.21 14.82 -2.45
CA GLY A 49 7.14 15.07 -1.00
C GLY A 49 6.80 13.80 -0.25
N PHE A 50 5.79 13.08 -0.74
CA PHE A 50 5.36 11.79 -0.24
C PHE A 50 6.45 10.73 -0.41
N ARG A 51 7.18 10.73 -1.53
CA ARG A 51 8.36 9.87 -1.72
C ARG A 51 9.38 10.09 -0.62
N LYS A 52 9.71 11.34 -0.31
CA LYS A 52 10.66 11.66 0.78
C LYS A 52 10.16 11.15 2.13
N ASP A 53 8.86 11.25 2.40
CA ASP A 53 8.27 10.77 3.65
C ASP A 53 8.27 9.24 3.77
N ILE A 54 8.00 8.51 2.68
CA ILE A 54 8.11 7.04 2.66
C ILE A 54 9.57 6.60 2.87
N LEU A 55 10.52 7.22 2.14
CA LEU A 55 11.92 6.82 2.17
C LEU A 55 12.57 6.96 3.56
N LYS A 56 12.12 7.94 4.37
CA LYS A 56 12.56 8.08 5.78
C LYS A 56 12.33 6.83 6.61
N TYR A 57 11.29 6.05 6.30
CA TYR A 57 10.97 4.81 7.00
C TYR A 57 11.45 3.58 6.23
N LEU A 58 11.28 3.58 4.90
CA LEU A 58 11.58 2.42 4.06
C LEU A 58 13.07 2.05 4.08
N ILE A 59 13.96 3.03 3.99
CA ILE A 59 15.41 2.77 3.93
C ILE A 59 15.89 2.08 5.21
N PRO A 60 15.66 2.61 6.43
CA PRO A 60 16.05 1.93 7.66
C PRO A 60 15.45 0.52 7.79
N MET A 61 14.19 0.33 7.38
CA MET A 61 13.54 -0.99 7.39
C MET A 61 14.24 -2.01 6.48
N GLN A 62 14.66 -1.60 5.28
CA GLN A 62 15.34 -2.46 4.32
C GLN A 62 16.80 -2.73 4.69
N MET A 63 17.45 -1.78 5.37
CA MET A 63 18.82 -1.92 5.87
C MET A 63 18.91 -2.74 7.18
N GLY A 64 17.77 -3.09 7.79
CA GLY A 64 17.71 -3.76 9.08
C GLY A 64 18.03 -2.85 10.27
N GLU A 65 18.03 -1.53 10.06
CA GLU A 65 18.25 -0.50 11.08
C GLU A 65 16.98 -0.18 11.88
N ALA A 66 15.81 -0.53 11.33
CA ALA A 66 14.51 -0.43 11.99
C ALA A 66 13.69 -1.70 11.77
N GLU A 67 12.90 -2.10 12.77
CA GLU A 67 11.95 -3.21 12.62
C GLU A 67 10.83 -2.84 11.63
N ILE A 68 10.38 -3.82 10.86
CA ILE A 68 9.21 -3.68 9.99
C ILE A 68 7.96 -3.93 10.84
N PRO A 69 7.11 -2.90 11.10
CA PRO A 69 5.88 -3.11 11.86
C PRO A 69 4.88 -3.94 11.04
N LYS A 70 3.92 -4.55 11.74
CA LYS A 70 2.81 -5.23 11.08
C LYS A 70 1.99 -4.23 10.24
N VAL A 71 1.78 -4.55 8.96
CA VAL A 71 0.96 -3.74 8.06
C VAL A 71 -0.47 -3.64 8.60
N LYS A 72 -0.96 -2.41 8.70
CA LYS A 72 -2.32 -2.08 9.12
C LYS A 72 -3.24 -2.03 7.90
N TYR A 73 -4.13 -3.01 7.85
CA TYR A 73 -5.22 -3.08 6.88
C TYR A 73 -6.48 -2.43 7.47
N LYS A 74 -7.30 -1.81 6.62
CA LYS A 74 -8.62 -1.30 6.96
C LYS A 74 -9.67 -2.31 6.51
N ASP A 75 -10.64 -2.58 7.38
CA ASP A 75 -11.77 -3.43 7.05
C ASP A 75 -12.53 -2.84 5.85
N VAL A 76 -12.58 -3.60 4.76
CA VAL A 76 -13.50 -3.31 3.67
C VAL A 76 -14.84 -3.88 4.12
N LYS A 77 -15.68 -3.04 4.75
CA LYS A 77 -17.09 -3.41 4.90
C LYS A 77 -17.61 -3.62 3.47
N LYS A 78 -17.96 -4.86 3.13
CA LYS A 78 -18.75 -5.15 1.94
C LYS A 78 -20.06 -4.38 2.13
N GLU A 79 -20.20 -3.23 1.48
CA GLU A 79 -21.54 -2.74 1.17
C GLU A 79 -22.19 -3.85 0.33
N ARG A 80 -23.22 -4.49 0.90
CA ARG A 80 -24.10 -5.33 0.09
C ARG A 80 -24.69 -4.39 -0.93
N SER A 81 -24.24 -4.47 -2.18
CA SER A 81 -24.91 -3.81 -3.29
C SER A 81 -26.37 -4.24 -3.25
N SER A 82 -27.26 -3.25 -3.28
CA SER A 82 -28.71 -3.42 -3.25
C SER A 82 -29.26 -3.78 -4.63
N ASP A 83 -28.47 -4.46 -5.48
CA ASP A 83 -28.80 -4.77 -6.88
C ASP A 83 -29.02 -6.27 -7.13
N ASP A 84 -29.50 -7.02 -6.14
CA ASP A 84 -30.04 -8.37 -6.29
C ASP A 84 -31.49 -8.35 -6.85
N TRP A 85 -31.81 -7.43 -7.78
CA TRP A 85 -33.19 -7.24 -8.31
C TRP A 85 -33.56 -8.10 -9.52
N TYR A 86 -32.72 -9.05 -9.95
CA TYR A 86 -33.05 -9.96 -11.05
C TYR A 86 -32.84 -11.43 -10.66
N ARG A 87 -33.73 -11.94 -9.80
CA ARG A 87 -34.06 -13.36 -9.73
C ARG A 87 -35.57 -13.54 -9.82
N TYR A 88 -36.07 -13.74 -11.04
CA TYR A 88 -37.31 -14.45 -11.33
C TYR A 88 -37.06 -15.35 -12.54
#